data_AF-A0A0G1WNC6-F1
#
_entry.id   AF-A0A0G1WNC6-F1
#
_cell.length_a   1.000
_cell.length_b   1.000
_cell.length_c   1.000
_cell.angle_alpha   90.00
_cell.angle_beta   90.00
_cell.angle_gamma   90.00
#
_symmetry.space_group_name_H-M   'P 1'
#
loop_
_entity.id
_entity.type
_entity.pdbx_description
1 polymer ?
#
loop_
_entity_poly.entity_id
_entity_poly.type
_entity_poly.pdbx_seq_one_letter_code
_entity_poly.pdbx_strand_id
1 'polypeptide(L)' 'MSWSFAIVNKRLAEIYFDKNRSGIKFRGHCFVKKNEYKTKHELAWIKEDTRKFKFVYRNNHYRPIGQET' A
#
# COMPACT_ATOMS: atom_id res chain seq x y z
N MET A 1 -3.92 -11.99 -7.19
CA MET A 1 -2.66 -11.24 -7.07
C MET A 1 -2.79 -9.87 -7.72
N SER A 2 -2.58 -8.80 -6.94
CA SER A 2 -2.72 -7.42 -7.40
C SER A 2 -1.74 -6.48 -6.68
N TRP A 3 -1.51 -5.31 -7.28
CA TRP A 3 -0.74 -4.22 -6.71
C TRP A 3 -1.68 -3.07 -6.31
N SER A 4 -1.33 -2.35 -5.25
CA SER A 4 -2.02 -1.14 -4.80
C SER A 4 -1.03 -0.21 -4.11
N PHE A 5 -1.33 1.08 -4.06
CA PHE A 5 -0.48 2.02 -3.32
C PHE A 5 -0.75 1.94 -1.82
N ALA A 6 0.29 2.10 -1.02
CA ALA A 6 0.16 2.15 0.42
C ALA A 6 1.23 3.04 1.02
N ILE A 7 1.00 3.49 2.25
CA ILE A 7 2.07 4.04 3.07
C ILE A 7 2.65 2.90 3.89
N VAL A 8 3.89 2.51 3.62
CA VAL A 8 4.62 1.53 4.42
C VAL A 8 5.76 2.26 5.14
N ASN A 9 5.80 2.16 6.47
CA ASN A 9 6.82 2.83 7.28
C ASN A 9 6.95 4.34 6.97
N LYS A 10 5.79 5.03 6.86
CA LYS A 10 5.68 6.47 6.53
C LYS A 10 6.20 6.87 5.14
N ARG A 11 6.41 5.91 4.23
CA ARG A 11 6.86 6.15 2.85
C ARG A 11 5.86 5.59 1.84
N LEU A 12 5.74 6.24 0.70
CA LEU A 12 4.94 5.73 -0.42
C LEU A 12 5.56 4.43 -0.94
N ALA A 13 4.74 3.41 -1.05
CA ALA A 13 5.12 2.11 -1.57
C ALA A 13 4.00 1.51 -2.43
N GLU A 14 4.37 0.70 -3.40
CA GLU A 14 3.46 -0.25 -4.01
C GLU A 14 3.52 -1.55 -3.22
N ILE A 15 2.36 -2.04 -2.78
CA ILE A 15 2.24 -3.27 -2.02
C ILE A 15 1.63 -4.37 -2.89
N TYR A 16 2.30 -5.52 -2.93
CA TYR A 16 1.83 -6.69 -3.64
C TYR A 16 1.07 -7.60 -2.68
N PHE A 17 -0.15 -7.95 -3.04
CA PHE A 17 -1.00 -8.80 -2.22
C PHE A 17 -1.75 -9.84 -3.05
N ASP A 18 -2.09 -10.92 -2.37
CA ASP A 18 -2.96 -11.94 -2.89
C ASP A 18 -4.23 -12.00 -2.04
N LYS A 19 -5.39 -11.96 -2.70
CA LYS A 19 -6.69 -12.08 -2.05
C LYS A 19 -7.24 -13.46 -2.37
N ASN A 20 -7.46 -14.26 -1.33
CA ASN A 20 -8.07 -15.58 -1.42
C ASN A 20 -9.30 -15.64 -0.50
N ARG A 21 -9.98 -16.81 -0.44
CA ARG A 21 -11.15 -17.01 0.43
C ARG A 21 -10.87 -16.77 1.92
N SER A 22 -9.62 -16.91 2.34
CA SER A 22 -9.19 -16.75 3.74
C SER A 22 -8.75 -15.32 4.09
N GLY A 23 -8.75 -14.40 3.12
CA GLY A 23 -8.42 -12.99 3.33
C GLY A 23 -7.35 -12.45 2.40
N ILE A 24 -6.68 -11.39 2.84
CA ILE A 24 -5.62 -10.70 2.09
C ILE A 24 -4.27 -11.08 2.66
N LYS A 25 -3.37 -11.60 1.82
CA LYS A 25 -1.99 -11.92 2.16
C LYS A 25 -1.04 -11.00 1.42
N PHE A 26 -0.37 -10.12 2.16
CA PHE A 26 0.70 -9.29 1.63
C PHE A 26 1.94 -10.14 1.35
N ARG A 27 2.53 -9.95 0.18
CA ARG A 27 3.68 -10.72 -0.32
C ARG A 27 4.97 -9.91 -0.36
N GLY A 28 4.87 -8.61 -0.57
CA GLY A 28 6.02 -7.73 -0.66
C GLY A 28 5.58 -6.28 -0.88
N HIS A 29 6.54 -5.36 -0.80
CA HIS A 29 6.33 -3.97 -1.18
C HIS A 29 7.59 -3.40 -1.82
N CYS A 30 7.45 -2.38 -2.66
CA CYS A 30 8.54 -1.61 -3.23
C CYS A 30 8.33 -0.13 -2.93
N PHE A 31 9.37 0.58 -2.49
CA PHE A 31 9.28 2.02 -2.28
C PHE A 31 9.37 2.75 -3.61
N VAL A 32 8.42 3.67 -3.84
CA VAL A 32 8.30 4.41 -5.10
C VAL A 32 8.26 5.90 -4.83
N LYS A 33 8.69 6.71 -5.80
CA LYS A 33 8.62 8.17 -5.69
C LYS A 33 7.35 8.65 -6.38
N LYS A 34 6.58 9.50 -5.69
CA LYS A 34 5.36 10.10 -6.25
C LYS A 34 5.60 10.79 -7.61
N ASN A 35 6.78 11.38 -7.81
CA ASN A 35 7.15 12.09 -9.03
C ASN A 35 7.32 11.18 -10.27
N GLU A 36 7.41 9.87 -10.09
CA GLU A 36 7.47 8.90 -11.19
C GLU A 36 6.09 8.73 -11.86
N TYR A 37 5.02 9.04 -11.12
CA TYR A 37 3.63 8.95 -11.58
C TYR A 37 3.16 10.32 -12.07
N LYS A 38 2.82 10.40 -13.36
CA LYS A 38 2.52 11.68 -14.03
C LYS A 38 1.06 11.83 -14.42
N THR A 39 0.31 10.73 -14.50
CA THR A 39 -1.09 10.80 -14.93
C THR A 39 -2.00 11.21 -13.77
N LYS A 40 -3.08 11.92 -14.09
CA LYS A 40 -4.09 12.32 -13.10
C LYS A 40 -4.73 11.10 -12.40
N HIS A 41 -4.87 9.99 -13.12
CA HIS A 41 -5.43 8.75 -12.60
C HIS A 41 -4.52 8.09 -11.55
N GLU A 42 -3.23 7.94 -11.84
CA GLU A 42 -2.27 7.38 -10.88
C GLU A 42 -2.17 8.24 -9.62
N LEU A 43 -2.15 9.56 -9.78
CA LEU A 43 -2.11 10.49 -8.64
C LEU A 43 -3.39 10.40 -7.79
N ALA A 44 -4.55 10.18 -8.41
CA ALA A 44 -5.81 9.94 -7.71
C ALA A 44 -5.79 8.61 -6.96
N TRP A 45 -5.31 7.54 -7.58
CA TRP A 45 -5.15 6.23 -6.94
C TRP A 45 -4.19 6.28 -5.77
N ILE A 46 -3.00 6.88 -5.94
CA ILE A 46 -2.06 7.10 -4.84
C ILE A 46 -2.76 7.81 -3.69
N LYS A 47 -3.51 8.89 -3.95
CA LYS A 47 -4.19 9.65 -2.91
C LYS A 47 -5.26 8.84 -2.19
N GLU A 48 -6.10 8.12 -2.91
CA GLU A 48 -7.20 7.34 -2.32
C GLU A 48 -6.67 6.12 -1.55
N ASP A 49 -5.76 5.38 -2.17
CA ASP A 49 -5.21 4.15 -1.60
C ASP A 49 -4.36 4.47 -0.36
N THR A 50 -3.46 5.44 -0.43
CA THR A 50 -2.62 5.82 0.74
C THR A 50 -3.40 6.40 1.91
N ARG A 51 -4.65 6.87 1.68
CA ARG A 51 -5.55 7.29 2.75
C ARG A 51 -6.06 6.09 3.55
N LYS A 52 -6.41 5.00 2.85
CA LYS A 52 -7.01 3.78 3.43
C LYS A 52 -5.96 2.78 3.91
N PHE A 53 -4.84 2.68 3.18
CA PHE A 53 -3.82 1.65 3.33
C PHE A 53 -2.53 2.23 3.91
N LYS A 54 -2.41 2.13 5.23
CA LYS A 54 -1.21 2.53 5.99
C LYS A 54 -0.74 1.36 6.83
N PHE A 55 0.53 0.99 6.68
CA PHE A 55 1.12 -0.15 7.34
C PHE A 55 2.48 0.19 7.97
N VAL A 56 2.79 -0.46 9.08
CA VAL A 56 4.16 -0.67 9.55
C VAL A 56 4.62 -2.03 9.09
N TYR A 57 5.77 -2.09 8.43
CA TYR A 57 6.45 -3.34 8.11
C TYR A 57 7.62 -3.53 9.07
N ARG A 58 7.53 -4.56 9.93
CA ARG A 58 8.58 -4.94 10.89
C ARG A 58 8.60 -6.45 11.08
N ASN A 59 9.79 -7.04 11.14
CA ASN A 59 10.00 -8.48 11.30
C ASN A 59 9.21 -9.34 10.28
N ASN A 60 9.19 -8.93 9.01
CA ASN A 60 8.42 -9.59 7.95
C ASN A 60 6.89 -9.60 8.11
N HIS A 61 6.35 -8.75 8.98
CA HIS A 61 4.92 -8.59 9.17
C HIS A 61 4.46 -7.17 8.84
N TYR A 62 3.32 -7.09 8.15
CA TYR A 62 2.59 -5.85 7.90
C TYR A 62 1.55 -5.67 9.00
N ARG A 63 1.61 -4.54 9.71
CA ARG A 63 0.62 -4.16 10.73
C ARG A 63 -0.12 -2.90 10.26
N PRO A 64 -1.44 -2.93 10.11
CA PRO A 64 -2.19 -1.72 9.77
C PRO A 64 -1.99 -0.68 10.88
N ILE A 65 -1.69 0.54 10.48
CA ILE A 65 -1.71 1.70 11.37
C ILE A 65 -3.14 2.18 11.32
N GLY A 66 -3.88 1.98 12.42
CA GLY A 66 -5.34 2.06 12.51
C GLY A 66 -5.98 3.08 11.57
N GLN A 67 -7.03 2.63 10.87
CA GLN A 67 -8.02 3.55 10.35
C GLN A 67 -8.63 4.25 11.57
N GLU A 68 -8.59 5.57 11.64
CA GLU A 68 -9.51 6.30 12.51
C GLU A 68 -10.92 5.86 12.10
N THR A 69 -11.55 5.06 12.96
CA THR A 69 -12.96 4.67 12.88
C THR A 69 -13.86 5.89 12.89
#